data_AF-A0A8C8CIS1-F1
#
_entry.id   AF-A0A8C8CIS1-F1
#
_cell.length_a   1.000
_cell.length_b   1.000
_cell.length_c   1.000
_cell.angle_alpha   90.00
_cell.angle_beta   90.00
_cell.angle_gamma   90.00
#
_symmetry.space_group_name_H-M   'P 1'
#
loop_
_entity.id
_entity.type
_entity.pdbx_description
1 polymer ?
#
loop_
_entity_poly.entity_id
_entity_poly.type
_entity_poly.pdbx_seq_one_letter_code
_entity_poly.pdbx_strand_id
1 'polypeptide(L)'
;MLRLFLTWGQSSSKLDVVVEARNITLPAGTQAVLPCHSPRMIWTWDRLKDRQRVVHWDLFRSTPEYSVERILDMSAGVKERVYNGFNKGRITIPKTAFTDGNFSLVINNVGTADRGVYSCNLHHHYCQLHQSIKIQLNTTKSVRKEKRYWDGDKTVFVVLLGSSVVLPCVNRRPLWMEGQQEDQQQVAHWDWQPPGVRPDGADRLVDLYASGERRQYGPLFPVDKMSVSEDAFSVGDFSLTISNLQPVDKGLYSCHLHHHYCGLHERLIYRLMVGPSLPPPPPVLTAVPAAPAAPAVPTVLAIPHTLPNDDLSPDVVELERPRVINVILPEYPGHFFQQMGYFLATFFLLAFIITIVIVLTRRRRKRGLEYDLRRSERSHVTGHVALDATELKVCTQEYPNSDYKNNLLKERDMSKGCNKEMNGKLWI
;
A
#
# COMPACT_ATOMS: atom_id res chain seq x y z
N MET A 1 9.55 34.19 -8.56
CA MET A 1 9.80 32.79 -8.96
C MET A 1 9.93 31.96 -7.68
N LEU A 2 9.04 31.01 -7.42
CA LEU A 2 9.09 30.16 -6.21
C LEU A 2 9.05 28.68 -6.62
N ARG A 3 10.07 27.89 -6.24
CA ARG A 3 10.09 26.43 -6.42
C ARG A 3 9.65 25.76 -5.12
N LEU A 4 8.40 25.33 -5.05
CA LEU A 4 7.93 24.42 -3.99
C LEU A 4 8.26 22.98 -4.37
N PHE A 5 9.41 22.49 -3.89
CA PHE A 5 9.71 21.06 -3.90
C PHE A 5 8.99 20.39 -2.72
N LEU A 6 7.88 19.72 -2.99
CA LEU A 6 7.21 18.85 -2.02
C LEU A 6 7.94 17.49 -1.97
N THR A 7 9.06 17.44 -1.26
CA THR A 7 9.77 16.19 -0.96
C THR A 7 9.01 15.41 0.10
N TRP A 8 8.10 14.53 -0.34
CA TRP A 8 7.36 13.64 0.58
C TRP A 8 8.26 12.52 1.10
N GLY A 9 9.05 12.83 2.14
CA GLY A 9 9.76 11.83 2.91
C GLY A 9 8.78 11.02 3.75
N GLN A 10 8.57 9.76 3.41
CA GLN A 10 7.90 8.78 4.26
C GLN A 10 8.86 7.65 4.58
N SER A 11 9.41 7.69 5.81
CA SER A 11 9.97 6.49 6.43
C SER A 11 8.80 5.56 6.74
N SER A 12 8.60 4.55 5.89
CA SER A 12 7.57 3.54 6.12
C SER A 12 8.13 2.49 7.07
N SER A 13 7.86 2.64 8.36
CA SER A 13 7.92 1.51 9.30
C SER A 13 7.04 0.39 8.73
N LYS A 14 7.64 -0.75 8.39
CA LYS A 14 6.92 -1.95 7.94
C LYS A 14 6.12 -2.53 9.11
N LEU A 15 4.92 -2.01 9.33
CA LEU A 15 3.93 -2.72 10.14
C LEU A 15 3.37 -3.86 9.30
N ASP A 16 3.54 -5.07 9.80
CA ASP A 16 2.93 -6.27 9.25
C ASP A 16 1.41 -6.23 9.54
N VAL A 17 0.59 -6.40 8.51
CA VAL A 17 -0.86 -6.19 8.63
C VAL A 17 -1.49 -7.49 9.12
N VAL A 18 -2.04 -7.47 10.34
CA VAL A 18 -2.88 -8.57 10.83
C VAL A 18 -4.16 -8.58 10.00
N VAL A 19 -4.23 -9.52 9.05
CA VAL A 19 -5.38 -9.73 8.16
C VAL A 19 -6.48 -10.48 8.90
N GLU A 20 -6.12 -11.44 9.74
CA GLU A 20 -7.11 -12.24 10.48
C GLU A 20 -6.54 -12.83 11.79
N ALA A 21 -7.42 -13.03 12.77
CA ALA A 21 -7.14 -13.79 13.98
C ALA A 21 -8.27 -14.79 14.26
N ARG A 22 -7.97 -16.11 14.28
CA ARG A 22 -8.94 -17.18 14.53
C ARG A 22 -8.61 -17.97 15.80
N ASN A 23 -9.64 -18.40 16.52
CA ASN A 23 -9.53 -19.39 17.59
C ASN A 23 -9.93 -20.77 17.03
N ILE A 24 -9.10 -21.79 17.22
CA ILE A 24 -9.37 -23.17 16.80
C ILE A 24 -9.26 -24.09 18.01
N THR A 25 -10.24 -24.97 18.22
CA THR A 25 -10.19 -26.01 19.26
C THR A 25 -10.42 -27.37 18.61
N LEU A 26 -9.47 -28.29 18.80
CA LEU A 26 -9.51 -29.64 18.21
C LEU A 26 -9.15 -30.69 19.28
N PRO A 27 -9.73 -31.90 19.24
CA PRO A 27 -9.45 -32.93 20.23
C PRO A 27 -8.05 -33.54 20.05
N ALA A 28 -7.44 -34.01 21.14
CA ALA A 28 -6.13 -34.66 21.06
C ALA A 28 -6.16 -35.91 20.16
N GLY A 29 -5.08 -36.14 19.42
CA GLY A 29 -4.92 -37.22 18.44
C GLY A 29 -5.36 -36.88 17.01
N THR A 30 -6.17 -35.84 16.78
CA THR A 30 -6.57 -35.45 15.41
C THR A 30 -5.49 -34.68 14.65
N GLN A 31 -5.69 -34.48 13.35
CA GLN A 31 -4.91 -33.54 12.56
C GLN A 31 -5.53 -32.14 12.65
N ALA A 32 -4.69 -31.11 12.76
CA ALA A 32 -5.09 -29.71 12.60
C ALA A 32 -4.57 -29.16 11.26
N VAL A 33 -5.35 -28.29 10.62
CA VAL A 33 -4.93 -27.50 9.46
C VAL A 33 -5.21 -26.03 9.76
N LEU A 34 -4.18 -25.20 9.69
CA LEU A 34 -4.24 -23.76 9.93
C LEU A 34 -4.13 -23.04 8.58
N PRO A 35 -5.26 -22.56 8.00
CA PRO A 35 -5.26 -22.11 6.62
C PRO A 35 -4.45 -20.82 6.41
N CYS A 36 -3.57 -20.79 5.42
CA CYS A 36 -2.83 -19.58 5.06
C CYS A 36 -2.71 -19.45 3.54
N HIS A 37 -3.78 -18.98 2.91
CA HIS A 37 -3.85 -18.81 1.46
C HIS A 37 -3.83 -17.33 1.08
N SER A 38 -2.96 -16.94 0.14
CA SER A 38 -2.96 -15.61 -0.47
C SER A 38 -2.68 -15.69 -1.97
N PRO A 39 -3.64 -15.32 -2.85
CA PRO A 39 -3.45 -15.35 -4.29
C PRO A 39 -2.43 -14.28 -4.77
N ARG A 40 -1.99 -13.41 -3.87
CA ARG A 40 -1.00 -12.34 -4.10
C ARG A 40 0.43 -12.78 -3.78
N MET A 41 0.60 -13.99 -3.24
CA MET A 41 1.86 -14.70 -3.03
C MET A 41 2.08 -15.83 -4.05
N ILE A 42 1.15 -16.00 -5.01
CA ILE A 42 1.35 -16.94 -6.12
C ILE A 42 2.58 -16.51 -6.93
N TRP A 43 3.46 -17.47 -7.20
CA TRP A 43 4.68 -17.26 -7.95
C TRP A 43 4.85 -18.31 -9.05
N THR A 44 4.46 -17.91 -10.26
CA THR A 44 4.79 -18.60 -11.49
C THR A 44 6.16 -18.18 -12.01
N TRP A 45 6.85 -19.08 -12.71
CA TRP A 45 8.13 -18.79 -13.38
C TRP A 45 7.96 -18.08 -14.74
N ASP A 46 6.76 -17.59 -15.12
CA ASP A 46 6.54 -16.82 -16.37
C ASP A 46 7.01 -15.36 -16.22
N ARG A 47 8.34 -15.22 -16.26
CA ARG A 47 9.06 -13.94 -16.25
C ARG A 47 8.63 -12.97 -17.35
N LEU A 48 7.91 -13.41 -18.38
CA LEU A 48 7.53 -12.59 -19.54
C LEU A 48 6.13 -11.98 -19.42
N LYS A 49 5.16 -12.69 -18.80
CA LYS A 49 3.79 -12.17 -18.65
C LYS A 49 3.52 -11.57 -17.27
N ASP A 50 3.99 -12.21 -16.21
CA ASP A 50 3.51 -11.93 -14.85
C ASP A 50 3.72 -10.45 -14.49
N ARG A 51 4.89 -9.91 -14.86
CA ARG A 51 5.34 -8.55 -14.53
C ARG A 51 4.81 -7.44 -15.46
N GLN A 52 3.73 -7.68 -16.22
CA GLN A 52 3.17 -6.66 -17.11
C GLN A 52 2.70 -5.43 -16.30
N ARG A 53 3.32 -4.28 -16.63
CA ARG A 53 2.92 -2.94 -16.16
C ARG A 53 2.29 -2.20 -17.33
N VAL A 54 1.13 -1.59 -17.14
CA VAL A 54 0.37 -0.88 -18.16
C VAL A 54 -0.01 0.51 -17.65
N VAL A 55 0.24 1.53 -18.46
CA VAL A 55 -0.44 2.83 -18.36
C VAL A 55 -1.52 2.89 -19.43
N HIS A 56 -2.71 3.36 -19.07
CA HIS A 56 -3.68 3.82 -20.06
C HIS A 56 -4.32 5.14 -19.64
N TRP A 57 -4.65 5.95 -20.64
CA TRP A 57 -5.42 7.16 -20.47
C TRP A 57 -6.82 6.98 -21.07
N ASP A 58 -7.82 7.25 -20.24
CA ASP A 58 -9.23 7.23 -20.65
C ASP A 58 -9.81 8.65 -20.55
N LEU A 59 -10.63 9.03 -21.53
CA LEU A 59 -11.30 10.32 -21.63
C LEU A 59 -12.79 10.16 -21.36
N PHE A 60 -13.25 10.76 -20.27
CA PHE A 60 -14.64 10.85 -19.86
C PHE A 60 -15.24 12.13 -20.47
N ARG A 61 -16.16 11.95 -21.43
CA ARG A 61 -16.85 13.05 -22.12
C ARG A 61 -18.19 13.34 -21.45
N SER A 62 -18.62 14.60 -21.47
CA SER A 62 -19.95 15.01 -20.98
C SER A 62 -21.05 14.84 -22.03
N THR A 63 -20.70 14.69 -23.31
CA THR A 63 -21.62 14.56 -24.45
C THR A 63 -21.01 13.65 -25.52
N PRO A 64 -21.68 12.57 -25.97
CA PRO A 64 -22.89 11.99 -25.37
C PRO A 64 -22.64 11.60 -23.90
N GLU A 65 -23.72 11.50 -23.12
CA GLU A 65 -23.62 11.38 -21.66
C GLU A 65 -22.81 10.14 -21.24
N TYR A 66 -21.83 10.36 -20.36
CA TYR A 66 -20.97 9.33 -19.75
C TYR A 66 -20.17 8.43 -20.71
N SER A 67 -19.95 8.80 -21.97
CA SER A 67 -19.08 8.02 -22.85
C SER A 67 -17.62 8.09 -22.38
N VAL A 68 -17.04 6.92 -22.10
CA VAL A 68 -15.62 6.74 -21.73
C VAL A 68 -14.85 6.19 -22.93
N GLU A 69 -13.83 6.92 -23.38
CA GLU A 69 -13.00 6.55 -24.52
C GLU A 69 -11.56 6.28 -24.05
N ARG A 70 -11.06 5.05 -24.15
CA ARG A 70 -9.62 4.79 -24.02
C ARG A 70 -8.91 5.39 -25.24
N ILE A 71 -8.09 6.42 -25.01
CA ILE A 71 -7.44 7.15 -26.10
C ILE A 71 -6.05 6.58 -26.44
N LEU A 72 -5.31 6.11 -25.44
CA LEU A 72 -3.96 5.55 -25.56
C LEU A 72 -3.68 4.56 -24.43
N ASP A 73 -2.98 3.46 -24.73
CA ASP A 73 -2.27 2.65 -23.73
C ASP A 73 -0.80 2.38 -24.12
N MET A 74 0.01 1.99 -23.13
CA MET A 74 1.42 1.63 -23.28
C MET A 74 1.81 0.63 -22.19
N SER A 75 2.58 -0.40 -22.53
CA SER A 75 3.12 -1.37 -21.57
C SER A 75 4.65 -1.22 -21.44
N ALA A 76 5.22 -1.70 -20.34
CA ALA A 76 6.66 -1.85 -20.18
C ALA A 76 7.28 -2.57 -21.40
N GLY A 77 8.42 -2.09 -21.90
CA GLY A 77 9.05 -2.58 -23.13
C GLY A 77 8.28 -2.41 -24.46
N VAL A 78 7.06 -1.87 -24.48
CA VAL A 78 6.20 -1.79 -25.69
C VAL A 78 5.88 -0.35 -26.07
N LYS A 79 5.84 -0.06 -27.38
CA LYS A 79 5.47 1.25 -27.93
C LYS A 79 4.01 1.63 -27.60
N GLU A 80 3.72 2.92 -27.43
CA GLU A 80 2.38 3.44 -27.24
C GLU A 80 1.40 3.09 -28.38
N ARG A 81 0.20 2.64 -28.02
CA ARG A 81 -0.91 2.31 -28.92
C ARG A 81 -1.99 3.38 -28.78
N VAL A 82 -2.29 4.07 -29.88
CA VAL A 82 -3.37 5.06 -29.97
C VAL A 82 -4.60 4.42 -30.62
N TYR A 83 -5.75 4.48 -29.94
CA TYR A 83 -6.98 3.82 -30.37
C TYR A 83 -7.74 4.59 -31.45
N ASN A 84 -7.85 5.92 -31.31
CA ASN A 84 -8.61 6.78 -32.21
C ASN A 84 -7.72 7.39 -33.31
N GLY A 85 -8.18 7.34 -34.57
CA GLY A 85 -7.50 7.96 -35.72
C GLY A 85 -7.20 9.46 -35.52
N PHE A 86 -8.12 10.21 -34.92
CA PHE A 86 -7.96 11.64 -34.60
C PHE A 86 -6.80 11.94 -33.63
N ASN A 87 -6.37 10.94 -32.87
CA ASN A 87 -5.31 11.08 -31.87
C ASN A 87 -3.93 10.61 -32.39
N LYS A 88 -3.85 9.91 -33.53
CA LYS A 88 -2.60 9.35 -34.04
C LYS A 88 -1.59 10.45 -34.37
N GLY A 89 -0.39 10.36 -33.78
CA GLY A 89 0.66 11.38 -33.91
C GLY A 89 0.38 12.69 -33.15
N ARG A 90 -0.84 12.89 -32.65
CA ARG A 90 -1.26 14.09 -31.92
C ARG A 90 -1.07 13.97 -30.41
N ILE A 91 -1.32 12.78 -29.86
CA ILE A 91 -1.11 12.47 -28.43
C ILE A 91 0.03 11.46 -28.25
N THR A 92 0.81 11.59 -27.18
CA THR A 92 1.92 10.68 -26.83
C THR A 92 2.14 10.58 -25.32
N ILE A 93 2.78 9.50 -24.88
CA ILE A 93 3.46 9.37 -23.57
C ILE A 93 4.97 9.36 -23.83
N PRO A 94 5.83 9.86 -22.93
CA PRO A 94 7.28 9.69 -23.01
C PRO A 94 7.69 8.21 -23.15
N LYS A 95 8.57 7.89 -24.11
CA LYS A 95 9.09 6.52 -24.28
C LYS A 95 9.84 6.00 -23.03
N THR A 96 10.32 6.91 -22.19
CA THR A 96 11.00 6.63 -20.93
C THR A 96 10.06 6.48 -19.72
N ALA A 97 8.74 6.49 -19.90
CA ALA A 97 7.78 6.55 -18.79
C ALA A 97 7.96 5.44 -17.74
N PHE A 98 8.26 4.22 -18.17
CA PHE A 98 8.59 3.10 -17.26
C PHE A 98 10.05 3.13 -16.74
N THR A 99 10.91 4.01 -17.24
CA THR A 99 12.29 4.20 -16.76
C THR A 99 12.39 5.37 -15.75
N ASP A 100 11.61 6.43 -15.94
CA ASP A 100 11.69 7.69 -15.17
C ASP A 100 10.42 8.00 -14.34
N GLY A 101 9.41 7.12 -14.42
CA GLY A 101 8.11 7.23 -13.76
C GLY A 101 7.19 8.31 -14.33
N ASN A 102 7.44 8.83 -15.54
CA ASN A 102 6.70 9.94 -16.15
C ASN A 102 5.66 9.49 -17.18
N PHE A 103 4.51 9.04 -16.68
CA PHE A 103 3.33 8.60 -17.43
C PHE A 103 2.46 9.73 -18.01
N SER A 104 2.98 10.97 -18.06
CA SER A 104 2.24 12.17 -18.44
C SER A 104 1.81 12.15 -19.91
N LEU A 105 0.54 12.47 -20.18
CA LEU A 105 0.01 12.56 -21.55
C LEU A 105 0.33 13.92 -22.16
N VAL A 106 1.01 13.93 -23.29
CA VAL A 106 1.16 15.10 -24.16
C VAL A 106 0.01 15.10 -25.16
N ILE A 107 -0.66 16.24 -25.33
CA ILE A 107 -1.70 16.47 -26.33
C ILE A 107 -1.31 17.69 -27.15
N ASN A 108 -1.06 17.52 -28.44
CA ASN A 108 -0.77 18.62 -29.36
C ASN A 108 -2.04 19.14 -30.03
N ASN A 109 -2.02 20.43 -30.42
CA ASN A 109 -3.12 21.09 -31.15
C ASN A 109 -4.50 20.84 -30.50
N VAL A 110 -4.67 21.31 -29.26
CA VAL A 110 -5.86 21.05 -28.44
C VAL A 110 -7.11 21.67 -29.06
N GLY A 111 -8.11 20.85 -29.36
CA GLY A 111 -9.38 21.24 -29.97
C GLY A 111 -10.53 21.38 -28.96
N THR A 112 -11.69 21.86 -29.43
CA THR A 112 -12.92 21.88 -28.61
C THR A 112 -13.41 20.48 -28.22
N ALA A 113 -13.07 19.46 -29.01
CA ALA A 113 -13.38 18.06 -28.76
C ALA A 113 -12.48 17.38 -27.69
N ASP A 114 -11.41 18.05 -27.22
CA ASP A 114 -10.55 17.57 -26.13
C ASP A 114 -11.07 17.97 -24.73
N ARG A 115 -12.29 18.51 -24.65
CA ARG A 115 -12.91 18.87 -23.36
C ARG A 115 -13.44 17.61 -22.67
N GLY A 116 -13.07 17.41 -21.42
CA GLY A 116 -13.53 16.28 -20.61
C GLY A 116 -12.69 16.09 -19.35
N VAL A 117 -12.90 14.97 -18.67
CA VAL A 117 -12.03 14.51 -17.57
C VAL A 117 -11.17 13.38 -18.10
N TYR A 118 -9.86 13.54 -18.03
CA TYR A 118 -8.88 12.53 -18.37
C TYR A 118 -8.52 11.76 -17.09
N SER A 119 -8.54 10.43 -17.14
CA SER A 119 -7.97 9.57 -16.10
C SER A 119 -6.65 9.00 -16.60
N CYS A 120 -5.56 9.22 -15.86
CA CYS A 120 -4.36 8.41 -15.99
C CYS A 120 -4.53 7.21 -15.07
N ASN A 121 -4.39 5.98 -15.58
CA ASN A 121 -4.51 4.77 -14.80
C ASN A 121 -3.26 3.92 -14.97
N LEU A 122 -2.68 3.48 -13.86
CA LEU A 122 -1.51 2.61 -13.79
C LEU A 122 -1.95 1.26 -13.23
N HIS A 123 -1.70 0.19 -13.98
CA HIS A 123 -2.00 -1.19 -13.60
C HIS A 123 -0.70 -2.01 -13.52
N HIS A 124 -0.53 -2.71 -12.40
CA HIS A 124 0.53 -3.69 -12.20
C HIS A 124 -0.14 -5.05 -12.03
N HIS A 125 -0.09 -5.87 -13.08
CA HIS A 125 -0.87 -7.12 -13.12
C HIS A 125 -0.38 -8.10 -12.04
N TYR A 126 0.93 -8.27 -11.89
CA TYR A 126 1.55 -9.14 -10.88
C TYR A 126 1.06 -8.85 -9.46
N CYS A 127 1.24 -7.62 -8.99
CA CYS A 127 0.94 -7.23 -7.62
C CYS A 127 -0.56 -6.96 -7.37
N GLN A 128 -1.37 -7.03 -8.44
CA GLN A 128 -2.79 -6.68 -8.48
C GLN A 128 -3.03 -5.24 -8.00
N LEU A 129 -2.13 -4.32 -8.35
CA LEU A 129 -2.17 -2.93 -7.90
C LEU A 129 -2.66 -1.99 -9.02
N HIS A 130 -3.58 -1.11 -8.65
CA HIS A 130 -4.10 -0.04 -9.49
C HIS A 130 -3.91 1.32 -8.81
N GLN A 131 -3.50 2.34 -9.57
CA GLN A 131 -3.48 3.73 -9.12
C GLN A 131 -3.96 4.64 -10.25
N SER A 132 -4.90 5.54 -9.96
CA SER A 132 -5.41 6.50 -10.96
C SER A 132 -5.44 7.94 -10.44
N ILE A 133 -5.30 8.89 -11.36
CA ILE A 133 -5.50 10.33 -11.10
C ILE A 133 -6.39 10.94 -12.18
N LYS A 134 -7.28 11.85 -11.76
CA LYS A 134 -8.20 12.57 -12.66
C LYS A 134 -7.72 14.00 -12.90
N ILE A 135 -7.84 14.45 -14.14
CA ILE A 135 -7.45 15.79 -14.60
C ILE A 135 -8.51 16.31 -15.57
N GLN A 136 -9.15 17.44 -15.25
CA GLN A 136 -10.14 18.03 -16.16
C GLN A 136 -9.46 18.97 -17.15
N LEU A 137 -9.67 18.75 -18.45
CA LEU A 137 -9.23 19.64 -19.51
C LEU A 137 -10.40 20.48 -20.01
N ASN A 138 -10.23 21.80 -19.92
CA ASN A 138 -11.12 22.81 -20.46
C ASN A 138 -10.36 23.68 -21.46
N THR A 139 -11.07 24.21 -22.46
CA THR A 139 -10.45 25.04 -23.51
C THR A 139 -10.97 26.49 -23.50
N THR A 140 -10.12 27.41 -23.94
CA THR A 140 -10.42 28.85 -24.07
C THR A 140 -9.96 29.39 -25.42
N LYS A 141 -10.63 30.44 -25.92
CA LYS A 141 -10.18 31.27 -27.06
C LYS A 141 -9.34 32.48 -26.62
N SER A 142 -9.11 32.66 -25.33
CA SER A 142 -8.46 33.84 -24.76
C SER A 142 -7.38 33.45 -23.76
N VAL A 143 -6.15 33.89 -24.03
CA VAL A 143 -4.96 33.69 -23.20
C VAL A 143 -5.16 34.21 -21.77
N ARG A 144 -5.89 35.32 -21.60
CA ARG A 144 -6.24 35.89 -20.28
C ARG A 144 -7.12 34.98 -19.40
N LYS A 145 -7.65 33.88 -19.94
CA LYS A 145 -8.43 32.87 -19.23
C LYS A 145 -7.69 31.54 -19.05
N GLU A 146 -6.46 31.42 -19.55
CA GLU A 146 -5.63 30.24 -19.29
C GLU A 146 -5.24 30.19 -17.82
N LYS A 147 -5.41 29.02 -17.20
CA LYS A 147 -5.05 28.78 -15.79
C LYS A 147 -5.00 27.30 -15.48
N ARG A 148 -4.17 26.93 -14.51
CA ARG A 148 -4.19 25.62 -13.85
C ARG A 148 -4.54 25.84 -12.38
N TYR A 149 -5.50 25.08 -11.86
CA TYR A 149 -5.93 25.17 -10.46
C TYR A 149 -6.43 23.80 -9.97
N TRP A 150 -6.58 23.66 -8.65
CA TRP A 150 -7.24 22.52 -8.01
C TRP A 150 -8.68 22.92 -7.68
N ASP A 151 -9.66 22.05 -7.95
CA ASP A 151 -11.08 22.35 -7.67
C ASP A 151 -11.60 21.77 -6.34
N GLY A 152 -10.82 20.91 -5.69
CA GLY A 152 -11.18 20.14 -4.50
C GLY A 152 -10.95 18.64 -4.70
N ASP A 153 -11.19 18.13 -5.91
CA ASP A 153 -11.18 16.71 -6.30
C ASP A 153 -10.10 16.40 -7.37
N LYS A 154 -9.87 17.33 -8.30
CA LYS A 154 -8.96 17.15 -9.44
C LYS A 154 -8.23 18.44 -9.82
N THR A 155 -7.16 18.27 -10.62
CA THR A 155 -6.52 19.41 -11.27
C THR A 155 -7.34 19.81 -12.50
N VAL A 156 -7.73 21.07 -12.59
CA VAL A 156 -8.38 21.66 -13.75
C VAL A 156 -7.37 22.46 -14.56
N PHE A 157 -7.19 22.10 -15.82
CA PHE A 157 -6.45 22.85 -16.83
C PHE A 157 -7.43 23.63 -17.69
N VAL A 158 -7.18 24.93 -17.89
CA VAL A 158 -7.83 25.77 -18.89
C VAL A 158 -6.75 26.22 -19.86
N VAL A 159 -6.78 25.73 -21.10
CA VAL A 159 -5.73 25.94 -22.11
C VAL A 159 -6.27 26.57 -23.39
N LEU A 160 -5.40 27.23 -24.16
CA LEU A 160 -5.77 27.82 -25.44
C LEU A 160 -6.14 26.74 -26.48
N LEU A 161 -7.12 27.02 -27.33
CA LEU A 161 -7.32 26.23 -28.55
C LEU A 161 -6.09 26.34 -29.45
N GLY A 162 -5.63 25.20 -29.99
CA GLY A 162 -4.44 25.09 -30.82
C GLY A 162 -3.11 24.95 -30.06
N SER A 163 -3.07 25.15 -28.73
CA SER A 163 -1.84 24.92 -27.95
C SER A 163 -1.52 23.43 -27.80
N SER A 164 -0.30 23.11 -27.38
CA SER A 164 0.04 21.80 -26.82
C SER A 164 -0.01 21.84 -25.28
N VAL A 165 -0.52 20.79 -24.65
CA VAL A 165 -0.60 20.64 -23.19
C VAL A 165 0.04 19.33 -22.74
N VAL A 166 0.60 19.31 -21.53
CA VAL A 166 1.02 18.09 -20.84
C VAL A 166 0.13 17.90 -19.61
N LEU A 167 -0.61 16.79 -19.55
CA LEU A 167 -1.41 16.38 -18.40
C LEU A 167 -0.51 15.52 -17.48
N PRO A 168 -0.10 16.02 -16.31
CA PRO A 168 0.96 15.40 -15.52
C PRO A 168 0.48 14.15 -14.80
N CYS A 169 1.13 13.02 -15.08
CA CYS A 169 0.99 11.77 -14.33
C CYS A 169 2.39 11.24 -14.04
N VAL A 170 2.83 11.28 -12.78
CA VAL A 170 4.21 10.95 -12.39
C VAL A 170 4.19 10.07 -11.15
N ASN A 171 4.82 8.91 -11.22
CA ASN A 171 4.88 7.95 -10.12
C ASN A 171 6.25 7.26 -10.09
N ARG A 172 7.13 7.72 -9.20
CA ARG A 172 8.53 7.28 -9.09
C ARG A 172 8.77 6.25 -7.98
N ARG A 173 7.74 5.50 -7.58
CA ARG A 173 7.95 4.32 -6.71
C ARG A 173 8.60 3.22 -7.55
N PRO A 174 9.65 2.52 -7.07
CA PRO A 174 10.37 1.51 -7.87
C PRO A 174 9.47 0.46 -8.54
N LEU A 175 8.40 0.04 -7.86
CA LEU A 175 7.36 -0.86 -8.40
C LEU A 175 6.83 -0.47 -9.80
N TRP A 176 6.68 0.83 -10.06
CA TRP A 176 6.14 1.36 -11.33
C TRP A 176 7.22 1.54 -12.40
N MET A 177 8.49 1.33 -12.07
CA MET A 177 9.63 1.53 -12.95
C MET A 177 10.34 0.19 -13.24
N GLU A 178 10.95 0.07 -14.42
CA GLU A 178 11.83 -1.03 -14.81
C GLU A 178 13.15 -0.91 -14.01
N GLY A 179 13.57 -1.95 -13.28
CA GLY A 179 14.79 -1.87 -12.48
C GLY A 179 15.04 -3.03 -11.51
N GLN A 180 16.15 -2.93 -10.76
CA GLN A 180 16.78 -4.02 -9.99
C GLN A 180 15.96 -4.63 -8.84
N GLN A 181 14.77 -4.10 -8.51
CA GLN A 181 13.99 -4.62 -7.38
C GLN A 181 13.19 -5.89 -7.71
N GLU A 182 13.09 -6.26 -9.00
CA GLU A 182 12.21 -7.37 -9.42
C GLU A 182 12.73 -8.77 -9.05
N ASP A 183 14.01 -8.92 -8.71
CA ASP A 183 14.61 -10.19 -8.27
C ASP A 183 14.51 -10.40 -6.75
N GLN A 184 13.77 -9.55 -6.03
CA GLN A 184 13.59 -9.68 -4.58
C GLN A 184 12.77 -10.93 -4.21
N GLN A 185 13.39 -11.76 -3.37
CA GLN A 185 12.84 -12.98 -2.81
C GLN A 185 11.47 -12.75 -2.14
N GLN A 186 10.50 -13.59 -2.48
CA GLN A 186 9.30 -13.77 -1.65
C GLN A 186 9.58 -14.81 -0.56
N VAL A 187 9.06 -14.57 0.64
CA VAL A 187 9.14 -15.50 1.77
C VAL A 187 7.77 -15.61 2.45
N ALA A 188 7.36 -16.83 2.74
CA ALA A 188 6.30 -17.14 3.69
C ALA A 188 6.93 -17.82 4.90
N HIS A 189 6.48 -17.52 6.11
CA HIS A 189 7.00 -18.16 7.31
C HIS A 189 5.93 -18.36 8.38
N TRP A 190 6.16 -19.37 9.23
CA TRP A 190 5.34 -19.62 10.41
C TRP A 190 6.15 -19.41 11.68
N ASP A 191 5.57 -18.64 12.61
CA ASP A 191 6.03 -18.46 13.99
C ASP A 191 5.06 -19.14 14.96
N TRP A 192 5.55 -19.59 16.10
CA TRP A 192 4.77 -20.16 17.21
C TRP A 192 5.16 -19.51 18.54
N GLN A 193 4.15 -19.16 19.33
CA GLN A 193 4.31 -18.49 20.61
C GLN A 193 3.54 -19.27 21.69
N PRO A 194 4.21 -19.85 22.70
CA PRO A 194 3.53 -20.62 23.73
C PRO A 194 2.66 -19.73 24.65
N PRO A 195 1.63 -20.29 25.30
CA PRO A 195 0.67 -19.52 26.08
C PRO A 195 1.32 -18.75 27.24
N GLY A 196 1.15 -17.42 27.25
CA GLY A 196 1.67 -16.53 28.31
C GLY A 196 3.00 -15.84 27.98
N VAL A 197 3.69 -16.23 26.90
CA VAL A 197 4.82 -15.48 26.37
C VAL A 197 4.33 -14.22 25.64
N ARG A 198 5.17 -13.18 25.52
CA ARG A 198 4.85 -11.93 24.82
C ARG A 198 5.04 -12.06 23.29
N PRO A 199 4.43 -11.19 22.45
CA PRO A 199 4.50 -11.28 20.99
C PRO A 199 5.91 -11.12 20.37
N ASP A 200 6.86 -10.60 21.13
CA ASP A 200 8.29 -10.46 20.80
C ASP A 200 9.11 -11.73 21.11
N GLY A 201 8.52 -12.72 21.79
CA GLY A 201 9.12 -14.02 22.11
C GLY A 201 8.44 -15.18 21.38
N ALA A 202 8.19 -15.04 20.08
CA ALA A 202 7.71 -16.13 19.23
C ALA A 202 8.90 -16.88 18.60
N ASP A 203 8.86 -18.22 18.63
CA ASP A 203 9.84 -19.09 17.99
C ASP A 203 9.50 -19.28 16.50
N ARG A 204 10.51 -19.19 15.63
CA ARG A 204 10.39 -19.58 14.21
C ARG A 204 10.13 -21.08 14.12
N LEU A 205 9.18 -21.49 13.27
CA LEU A 205 8.92 -22.90 12.92
C LEU A 205 9.47 -23.25 11.53
N VAL A 206 9.13 -22.46 10.51
CA VAL A 206 9.54 -22.73 9.12
C VAL A 206 9.63 -21.44 8.31
N ASP A 207 10.68 -21.32 7.49
CA ASP A 207 10.77 -20.37 6.38
C ASP A 207 10.59 -21.11 5.05
N LEU A 208 9.82 -20.51 4.15
CA LEU A 208 9.52 -20.98 2.80
C LEU A 208 9.91 -19.86 1.82
N TYR A 209 10.94 -20.06 1.02
CA TYR A 209 11.36 -19.11 0.00
C TYR A 209 10.87 -19.55 -1.37
N ALA A 210 10.41 -18.59 -2.20
CA ALA A 210 10.00 -18.89 -3.58
C ALA A 210 11.09 -19.56 -4.42
N SER A 211 12.37 -19.44 -4.05
CA SER A 211 13.50 -20.15 -4.68
C SER A 211 13.44 -21.69 -4.57
N GLY A 212 12.52 -22.24 -3.77
CA GLY A 212 12.49 -23.65 -3.38
C GLY A 212 13.35 -23.95 -2.14
N GLU A 213 14.06 -22.96 -1.59
CA GLU A 213 14.72 -23.14 -0.29
C GLU A 213 13.67 -23.20 0.84
N ARG A 214 13.80 -24.19 1.71
CA ARG A 214 12.96 -24.38 2.91
C ARG A 214 13.87 -24.54 4.11
N ARG A 215 13.54 -23.91 5.24
CA ARG A 215 14.28 -24.03 6.50
C ARG A 215 13.32 -24.36 7.63
N GLN A 216 13.64 -25.40 8.40
CA GLN A 216 12.81 -25.89 9.51
C GLN A 216 13.53 -25.63 10.84
N TYR A 217 12.75 -25.31 11.88
CA TYR A 217 13.25 -24.75 13.13
C TYR A 217 12.52 -25.37 14.35
N GLY A 218 13.29 -25.57 15.44
CA GLY A 218 12.78 -26.05 16.72
C GLY A 218 12.40 -27.54 16.76
N PRO A 219 12.12 -28.08 17.96
CA PRO A 219 11.79 -29.49 18.17
C PRO A 219 10.32 -29.84 17.89
N LEU A 220 9.48 -28.84 17.55
CA LEU A 220 8.06 -29.01 17.25
C LEU A 220 7.78 -29.17 15.74
N PHE A 221 8.74 -28.83 14.87
CA PHE A 221 8.66 -29.02 13.43
C PHE A 221 9.38 -30.27 12.85
N PRO A 222 9.42 -31.46 13.51
CA PRO A 222 9.82 -32.69 12.81
C PRO A 222 8.93 -32.92 11.58
N VAL A 223 9.54 -33.46 10.51
CA VAL A 223 8.90 -33.72 9.20
C VAL A 223 7.60 -34.54 9.33
N ASP A 224 7.55 -35.48 10.27
CA ASP A 224 6.39 -36.35 10.51
C ASP A 224 5.26 -35.67 11.33
N LYS A 225 5.57 -34.52 11.96
CA LYS A 225 4.70 -33.83 12.94
C LYS A 225 4.05 -32.58 12.36
N MET A 226 4.79 -31.76 11.61
CA MET A 226 4.29 -30.54 10.99
C MET A 226 4.73 -30.42 9.52
N SER A 227 3.82 -29.99 8.66
CA SER A 227 4.11 -29.82 7.23
C SER A 227 3.34 -28.67 6.59
N VAL A 228 3.91 -28.12 5.52
CA VAL A 228 3.28 -27.16 4.60
C VAL A 228 3.55 -27.69 3.18
N SER A 229 2.66 -27.43 2.22
CA SER A 229 2.81 -27.86 0.82
C SER A 229 4.19 -27.51 0.22
N GLU A 230 4.72 -28.38 -0.65
CA GLU A 230 5.89 -28.07 -1.49
C GLU A 230 5.52 -27.00 -2.52
N ASP A 231 4.39 -27.18 -3.20
CA ASP A 231 3.84 -26.30 -4.23
C ASP A 231 3.15 -25.04 -3.68
N ALA A 232 3.48 -24.63 -2.45
CA ALA A 232 2.82 -23.54 -1.74
C ALA A 232 2.83 -22.22 -2.54
N PHE A 233 3.96 -21.89 -3.17
CA PHE A 233 4.07 -20.72 -4.06
C PHE A 233 3.38 -20.92 -5.42
N SER A 234 3.26 -22.15 -5.93
CA SER A 234 2.58 -22.46 -7.20
C SER A 234 1.06 -22.27 -7.09
N VAL A 235 0.49 -22.61 -5.92
CA VAL A 235 -0.96 -22.59 -5.66
C VAL A 235 -1.39 -21.33 -4.88
N GLY A 236 -0.48 -20.74 -4.09
CA GLY A 236 -0.79 -19.66 -3.15
C GLY A 236 -1.22 -20.15 -1.76
N ASP A 237 -1.02 -21.44 -1.45
CA ASP A 237 -1.45 -22.10 -0.21
C ASP A 237 -0.25 -22.49 0.68
N PHE A 238 -0.09 -21.75 1.78
CA PHE A 238 0.96 -21.88 2.78
C PHE A 238 0.43 -22.50 4.09
N SER A 239 -0.71 -23.19 4.05
CA SER A 239 -1.39 -23.74 5.22
C SER A 239 -0.53 -24.72 6.02
N LEU A 240 -0.50 -24.56 7.34
CA LEU A 240 0.25 -25.42 8.26
C LEU A 240 -0.62 -26.59 8.73
N THR A 241 -0.17 -27.80 8.41
CA THR A 241 -0.75 -29.06 8.89
C THR A 241 0.02 -29.55 10.10
N ILE A 242 -0.68 -29.98 11.15
CA ILE A 242 -0.12 -30.53 12.40
C ILE A 242 -0.77 -31.88 12.67
N SER A 243 0.02 -32.95 12.59
CA SER A 243 -0.45 -34.34 12.79
C SER A 243 -0.49 -34.72 14.26
N ASN A 244 -1.37 -35.66 14.64
CA ASN A 244 -1.47 -36.25 15.98
C ASN A 244 -1.39 -35.20 17.11
N LEU A 245 -2.37 -34.30 17.16
CA LEU A 245 -2.38 -33.11 18.01
C LEU A 245 -2.29 -33.46 19.51
N GLN A 246 -1.35 -32.84 20.22
CA GLN A 246 -1.05 -33.07 21.64
C GLN A 246 -1.21 -31.80 22.47
N PRO A 247 -1.50 -31.87 23.79
CA PRO A 247 -1.66 -30.68 24.64
C PRO A 247 -0.49 -29.69 24.65
N VAL A 248 0.72 -30.12 24.25
CA VAL A 248 1.91 -29.28 24.09
C VAL A 248 1.89 -28.41 22.82
N ASP A 249 1.14 -28.82 21.78
CA ASP A 249 0.95 -28.04 20.54
C ASP A 249 0.02 -26.83 20.75
N LYS A 250 -0.56 -26.67 21.95
CA LYS A 250 -1.40 -25.52 22.32
C LYS A 250 -0.55 -24.24 22.31
N GLY A 251 -0.86 -23.31 21.41
CA GLY A 251 -0.13 -22.05 21.29
C GLY A 251 -0.80 -21.04 20.35
N LEU A 252 -0.10 -19.95 20.09
CA LEU A 252 -0.45 -18.97 19.08
C LEU A 252 0.48 -19.16 17.88
N TYR A 253 -0.05 -19.66 16.76
CA TYR A 253 0.66 -19.79 15.50
C TYR A 253 0.42 -18.52 14.66
N SER A 254 1.44 -17.97 14.02
CA SER A 254 1.32 -16.85 13.08
C SER A 254 1.88 -17.23 11.73
N CYS A 255 1.06 -17.17 10.68
CA CYS A 255 1.54 -17.18 9.31
C CYS A 255 1.87 -15.75 8.89
N HIS A 256 3.04 -15.55 8.28
CA HIS A 256 3.51 -14.27 7.79
C HIS A 256 3.91 -14.40 6.32
N LEU A 257 3.31 -13.57 5.47
CA LEU A 257 3.49 -13.59 4.02
C LEU A 257 4.14 -12.29 3.57
N HIS A 258 5.32 -12.38 2.95
CA HIS A 258 6.11 -11.21 2.57
C HIS A 258 6.50 -11.24 1.09
N HIS A 259 5.83 -10.40 0.30
CA HIS A 259 6.20 -10.12 -1.09
C HIS A 259 7.01 -8.83 -1.15
N HIS A 260 8.34 -8.93 -1.06
CA HIS A 260 9.17 -7.74 -0.89
C HIS A 260 9.08 -6.76 -2.08
N TYR A 261 8.97 -7.28 -3.32
CA TYR A 261 8.81 -6.44 -4.51
C TYR A 261 7.45 -5.71 -4.56
N CYS A 262 6.35 -6.43 -4.31
CA CYS A 262 5.01 -5.83 -4.27
C CYS A 262 4.74 -5.00 -3.01
N GLY A 263 5.61 -5.10 -1.99
CA GLY A 263 5.46 -4.45 -0.69
C GLY A 263 4.43 -5.14 0.22
N LEU A 264 4.06 -6.40 -0.06
CA LEU A 264 3.05 -7.13 0.69
C LEU A 264 3.59 -7.63 2.04
N HIS A 265 2.81 -7.42 3.09
CA HIS A 265 3.05 -7.93 4.43
C HIS A 265 1.68 -8.32 5.02
N GLU A 266 1.32 -9.59 4.93
CA GLU A 266 0.03 -10.14 5.39
C GLU A 266 0.28 -11.15 6.53
N ARG A 267 -0.38 -10.97 7.67
CA ARG A 267 -0.26 -11.85 8.84
C ARG A 267 -1.60 -12.47 9.23
N LEU A 268 -1.64 -13.80 9.37
CA LEU A 268 -2.80 -14.55 9.87
C LEU A 268 -2.43 -15.24 11.19
N ILE A 269 -3.26 -15.08 12.21
CA ILE A 269 -2.97 -15.53 13.57
C ILE A 269 -3.97 -16.61 14.03
N TYR A 270 -3.46 -17.71 14.57
CA TYR A 270 -4.21 -18.89 14.96
C TYR A 270 -3.95 -19.25 16.42
N ARG A 271 -4.95 -19.04 17.28
CA ARG A 271 -4.91 -19.53 18.67
C ARG A 271 -5.41 -20.97 18.69
N LEU A 272 -4.48 -21.92 18.74
CA LEU A 272 -4.76 -23.35 18.75
C LEU A 272 -4.93 -23.84 20.20
N MET A 273 -6.07 -24.46 20.46
CA MET A 273 -6.45 -25.08 21.73
C MET A 273 -6.66 -26.59 21.50
N VAL A 274 -6.17 -27.40 22.42
CA VAL A 274 -6.27 -28.86 22.35
C VAL A 274 -7.25 -29.36 23.42
N GLY A 275 -8.31 -30.02 22.96
CA GLY A 275 -9.32 -30.65 23.81
C GLY A 275 -8.95 -32.08 24.20
N PRO A 276 -9.79 -32.77 25.01
CA PRO A 276 -9.60 -34.18 25.30
C PRO A 276 -9.63 -35.03 24.01
N SER A 277 -8.98 -36.19 24.03
CA SER A 277 -9.05 -37.15 22.92
C SER A 277 -10.47 -37.67 22.73
N LEU A 278 -10.85 -37.93 21.48
CA LEU A 278 -12.11 -38.62 21.18
C LEU A 278 -12.09 -40.04 21.79
N PRO A 279 -13.22 -40.57 22.29
CA PRO A 279 -13.30 -41.96 22.71
C PRO A 279 -13.07 -42.89 21.51
N PRO A 280 -12.46 -44.08 21.70
CA PRO A 280 -12.31 -45.04 20.62
C PRO A 280 -13.69 -45.48 20.10
N PRO A 281 -13.81 -45.83 18.79
CA PRO A 281 -15.05 -46.39 18.26
C PRO A 281 -15.39 -47.68 19.01
N PRO A 282 -16.69 -47.96 19.28
CA PRO A 282 -17.08 -49.16 20.00
C PRO A 282 -16.63 -50.41 19.23
N PRO A 283 -16.10 -51.44 19.91
CA PRO A 283 -15.64 -52.65 19.24
C PRO A 283 -16.80 -53.34 18.54
N VAL A 284 -16.67 -53.56 17.23
CA VAL A 284 -17.63 -54.34 16.45
C VAL A 284 -17.55 -55.79 16.91
N LEU A 285 -18.50 -56.21 17.74
CA LEU A 285 -18.64 -57.59 18.18
C LEU A 285 -19.02 -58.46 16.99
N THR A 286 -18.04 -59.16 16.42
CA THR A 286 -18.22 -60.17 15.38
C THR A 286 -18.95 -61.39 15.96
N ALA A 287 -20.29 -61.36 15.88
CA ALA A 287 -21.13 -62.47 16.29
C ALA A 287 -20.79 -63.75 15.49
N VAL A 288 -20.51 -64.83 16.20
CA VAL A 288 -20.17 -66.14 15.61
C VAL A 288 -21.41 -66.74 14.91
N PRO A 289 -21.31 -67.23 13.67
CA PRO A 289 -22.45 -67.82 12.98
C PRO A 289 -22.75 -69.23 13.50
N ALA A 290 -23.93 -69.40 14.10
CA ALA A 290 -24.55 -70.71 14.30
C ALA A 290 -25.50 -71.01 13.14
N ALA A 291 -25.25 -72.12 12.43
CA ALA A 291 -26.11 -72.65 11.37
C ALA A 291 -26.95 -73.84 11.92
N PRO A 292 -27.91 -74.42 11.17
CA PRO A 292 -28.41 -74.02 9.86
C PRO A 292 -29.94 -73.86 9.78
N ALA A 293 -30.43 -73.23 8.71
CA ALA A 293 -31.79 -73.45 8.20
C ALA A 293 -31.75 -73.47 6.66
N ALA A 294 -32.47 -74.39 6.04
CA ALA A 294 -32.54 -74.61 4.59
C ALA A 294 -34.02 -74.76 4.16
N PRO A 295 -34.32 -74.94 2.86
CA PRO A 295 -34.09 -73.94 1.82
C PRO A 295 -35.39 -73.59 1.06
N ALA A 296 -35.42 -72.47 0.33
CA ALA A 296 -36.46 -72.16 -0.64
C ALA A 296 -35.84 -71.59 -1.94
N VAL A 297 -36.34 -72.09 -3.08
CA VAL A 297 -35.75 -71.97 -4.44
C VAL A 297 -36.91 -72.10 -5.45
N PRO A 298 -36.86 -71.58 -6.69
CA PRO A 298 -36.30 -70.32 -7.20
C PRO A 298 -37.39 -69.43 -7.85
N THR A 299 -37.03 -68.26 -8.39
CA THR A 299 -37.59 -67.79 -9.67
C THR A 299 -36.51 -67.04 -10.46
N VAL A 300 -36.66 -66.94 -11.78
CA VAL A 300 -35.60 -66.66 -12.76
C VAL A 300 -35.93 -65.39 -13.58
N LEU A 301 -34.94 -64.88 -14.34
CA LEU A 301 -35.03 -63.83 -15.37
C LEU A 301 -35.01 -62.37 -14.85
N ALA A 302 -34.38 -61.40 -15.52
CA ALA A 302 -33.32 -61.44 -16.54
C ALA A 302 -32.61 -60.07 -16.63
N ILE A 303 -31.38 -60.03 -17.14
CA ILE A 303 -30.66 -58.79 -17.47
C ILE A 303 -30.93 -58.44 -18.95
N PRO A 304 -31.25 -57.17 -19.25
CA PRO A 304 -30.48 -56.46 -20.28
C PRO A 304 -29.91 -55.13 -19.76
N HIS A 305 -28.72 -54.75 -20.24
CA HIS A 305 -28.13 -53.44 -19.96
C HIS A 305 -28.69 -52.37 -20.91
N THR A 306 -28.92 -51.14 -20.42
CA THR A 306 -28.78 -49.91 -21.25
C THR A 306 -28.71 -48.64 -20.39
N LEU A 307 -27.88 -47.69 -20.83
CA LEU A 307 -27.91 -46.25 -20.57
C LEU A 307 -28.41 -45.59 -21.89
N PRO A 308 -28.91 -44.32 -21.96
CA PRO A 308 -28.45 -43.19 -21.13
C PRO A 308 -29.50 -42.10 -20.74
N ASN A 309 -28.98 -41.10 -20.00
CA ASN A 309 -29.38 -39.68 -19.87
C ASN A 309 -30.74 -39.23 -19.24
N ASP A 310 -30.53 -38.35 -18.25
CA ASP A 310 -31.21 -37.09 -17.92
C ASP A 310 -32.54 -37.02 -17.11
N ASP A 311 -32.50 -36.00 -16.24
CA ASP A 311 -33.51 -35.31 -15.43
C ASP A 311 -34.10 -35.89 -14.12
N LEU A 312 -34.23 -34.92 -13.19
CA LEU A 312 -34.88 -34.87 -11.87
C LEU A 312 -34.28 -35.61 -10.64
N SER A 313 -34.03 -34.77 -9.63
CA SER A 313 -33.60 -35.00 -8.24
C SER A 313 -34.44 -36.01 -7.44
N PRO A 314 -33.84 -36.55 -6.36
CA PRO A 314 -34.51 -36.58 -5.06
C PRO A 314 -33.77 -35.76 -3.98
N ASP A 315 -34.51 -35.32 -2.96
CA ASP A 315 -34.05 -34.43 -1.90
C ASP A 315 -32.89 -34.98 -1.04
N VAL A 316 -31.84 -34.18 -0.89
CA VAL A 316 -30.96 -34.27 0.28
C VAL A 316 -31.53 -33.37 1.35
N VAL A 317 -32.14 -33.96 2.38
CA VAL A 317 -32.62 -33.22 3.56
C VAL A 317 -31.40 -32.73 4.37
N GLU A 318 -30.93 -31.53 4.04
CA GLU A 318 -29.86 -30.85 4.75
C GLU A 318 -30.33 -30.52 6.18
N LEU A 319 -29.84 -31.27 7.18
CA LEU A 319 -30.16 -31.04 8.58
C LEU A 319 -29.39 -29.81 9.09
N GLU A 320 -29.89 -28.63 8.73
CA GLU A 320 -29.32 -27.32 9.04
C GLU A 320 -29.18 -27.11 10.56
N ARG A 321 -28.01 -27.45 11.12
CA ARG A 321 -27.69 -27.12 12.51
C ARG A 321 -27.38 -25.62 12.59
N PRO A 322 -28.09 -24.85 13.45
CA PRO A 322 -27.94 -23.41 13.48
C PRO A 322 -26.51 -23.01 13.85
N ARG A 323 -25.84 -22.28 12.95
CA ARG A 323 -24.53 -21.70 13.20
C ARG A 323 -24.68 -20.56 14.22
N VAL A 324 -24.51 -20.86 15.50
CA VAL A 324 -24.47 -19.86 16.56
C VAL A 324 -23.18 -19.04 16.45
N ILE A 325 -23.22 -18.01 15.61
CA ILE A 325 -22.15 -17.02 15.49
C ILE A 325 -22.21 -16.14 16.73
N ASN A 326 -21.45 -16.49 17.76
CA ASN A 326 -21.19 -15.59 18.89
C ASN A 326 -20.32 -14.42 18.39
N VAL A 327 -20.97 -13.40 17.85
CA VAL A 327 -20.36 -12.09 17.53
C VAL A 327 -20.03 -11.39 18.85
N ILE A 328 -18.91 -11.76 19.46
CA ILE A 328 -18.34 -11.02 20.57
C ILE A 328 -17.81 -9.70 19.99
N LEU A 329 -18.61 -8.64 20.16
CA LEU A 329 -18.17 -7.27 19.95
C LEU A 329 -16.91 -7.05 20.81
N PRO A 330 -15.78 -6.61 20.23
CA PRO A 330 -14.57 -6.39 21.00
C PRO A 330 -14.76 -5.16 21.89
N GLU A 331 -15.00 -5.40 23.18
CA GLU A 331 -15.07 -4.36 24.19
C GLU A 331 -13.69 -3.68 24.31
N TYR A 332 -13.58 -2.45 23.81
CA TYR A 332 -12.38 -1.61 23.89
C TYR A 332 -12.53 -0.46 24.91
N PRO A 333 -12.74 -0.73 26.22
CA PRO A 333 -12.89 0.32 27.22
C PRO A 333 -11.62 1.17 27.42
N GLY A 334 -10.45 0.74 26.94
CA GLY A 334 -9.24 1.57 26.96
C GLY A 334 -9.23 2.68 25.90
N HIS A 335 -9.61 2.36 24.66
CA HIS A 335 -9.34 3.23 23.51
C HIS A 335 -10.26 4.46 23.45
N PHE A 336 -11.51 4.31 23.93
CA PHE A 336 -12.48 5.42 23.98
C PHE A 336 -12.06 6.53 24.95
N PHE A 337 -11.63 6.18 26.17
CA PHE A 337 -11.17 7.17 27.15
C PHE A 337 -9.86 7.85 26.71
N GLN A 338 -8.95 7.12 26.05
CA GLN A 338 -7.71 7.71 25.51
C GLN A 338 -7.98 8.69 24.37
N GLN A 339 -8.93 8.39 23.47
CA GLN A 339 -9.38 9.34 22.45
C GLN A 339 -10.12 10.53 23.05
N MET A 340 -11.00 10.30 24.04
CA MET A 340 -11.71 11.37 24.75
C MET A 340 -10.72 12.33 25.44
N GLY A 341 -9.66 11.79 26.06
CA GLY A 341 -8.56 12.57 26.63
C GLY A 341 -7.81 13.40 25.58
N TYR A 342 -7.56 12.85 24.39
CA TYR A 342 -6.96 13.60 23.26
C TYR A 342 -7.85 14.73 22.74
N PHE A 343 -9.16 14.50 22.60
CA PHE A 343 -10.11 15.55 22.24
C PHE A 343 -10.18 16.64 23.32
N LEU A 344 -10.27 16.26 24.60
CA LEU A 344 -10.31 17.22 25.71
C LEU A 344 -9.02 18.05 25.79
N ALA A 345 -7.84 17.42 25.64
CA ALA A 345 -6.55 18.09 25.62
C ALA A 345 -6.39 19.05 24.42
N THR A 346 -6.85 18.65 23.23
CA THR A 346 -6.82 19.54 22.05
C THR A 346 -7.80 20.70 22.16
N PHE A 347 -8.98 20.51 22.76
CA PHE A 347 -9.90 21.61 23.09
C PHE A 347 -9.29 22.59 24.11
N PHE A 348 -8.66 22.11 25.20
CA PHE A 348 -7.97 22.98 26.16
C PHE A 348 -6.81 23.74 25.52
N LEU A 349 -6.02 23.10 24.66
CA LEU A 349 -4.92 23.73 23.93
C LEU A 349 -5.43 24.82 22.96
N LEU A 350 -6.52 24.57 22.25
CA LEU A 350 -7.20 25.57 21.42
C LEU A 350 -7.73 26.74 22.25
N ALA A 351 -8.41 26.48 23.38
CA ALA A 351 -8.90 27.51 24.28
C ALA A 351 -7.76 28.36 24.86
N PHE A 352 -6.62 27.75 25.18
CA PHE A 352 -5.42 28.45 25.65
C PHE A 352 -4.81 29.34 24.56
N ILE A 353 -4.67 28.85 23.33
CA ILE A 353 -4.21 29.64 22.17
C ILE A 353 -5.16 30.82 21.91
N ILE A 354 -6.48 30.58 21.90
CA ILE A 354 -7.50 31.63 21.73
C ILE A 354 -7.38 32.67 22.85
N THR A 355 -7.18 32.24 24.10
CA THR A 355 -6.98 33.14 25.24
C THR A 355 -5.70 33.97 25.08
N ILE A 356 -4.59 33.37 24.62
CA ILE A 356 -3.35 34.09 24.29
C ILE A 356 -3.61 35.11 23.17
N VAL A 357 -4.33 34.76 22.10
CA VAL A 357 -4.66 35.69 21.01
C VAL A 357 -5.56 36.84 21.51
N ILE A 358 -6.53 36.57 22.38
CA ILE A 358 -7.38 37.60 23.03
C ILE A 358 -6.53 38.51 23.94
N VAL A 359 -5.60 37.96 24.72
CA VAL A 359 -4.69 38.76 25.57
C VAL A 359 -3.71 39.58 24.73
N LEU A 360 -3.15 39.02 23.64
CA LEU A 360 -2.24 39.73 22.74
C LEU A 360 -2.96 40.82 21.95
N THR A 361 -4.17 40.57 21.45
CA THR A 361 -4.98 41.59 20.77
C THR A 361 -5.46 42.66 21.74
N ARG A 362 -5.88 42.33 22.96
CA ARG A 362 -6.19 43.32 24.02
C ARG A 362 -4.96 44.13 24.42
N ARG A 363 -3.78 43.51 24.59
CA ARG A 363 -2.51 44.22 24.86
C ARG A 363 -2.09 45.13 23.71
N ARG A 364 -2.23 44.68 22.45
CA ARG A 364 -2.00 45.52 21.26
C ARG A 364 -3.01 46.67 21.16
N ARG A 365 -4.30 46.45 21.45
CA ARG A 365 -5.33 47.49 21.45
C ARG A 365 -5.13 48.51 22.57
N LYS A 366 -4.68 48.09 23.77
CA LYS A 366 -4.30 49.01 24.86
C LYS A 366 -3.08 49.85 24.48
N ARG A 367 -2.03 49.24 23.92
CA ARG A 367 -0.85 49.96 23.40
C ARG A 367 -1.16 50.86 22.19
N GLY A 368 -2.16 50.52 21.38
CA GLY A 368 -2.64 51.37 20.28
C GLY A 368 -3.31 52.64 20.80
N LEU A 369 -4.24 52.50 21.75
CA LEU A 369 -4.90 53.64 22.42
C LEU A 369 -3.89 54.56 23.12
N GLU A 370 -2.88 53.97 23.75
CA GLU A 370 -1.73 54.66 24.38
C GLU A 370 -0.84 55.39 23.35
N TYR A 371 -0.75 54.88 22.11
CA TYR A 371 -0.08 55.56 20.99
C TYR A 371 -0.91 56.71 20.40
N ASP A 372 -2.22 56.54 20.26
CA ASP A 372 -3.12 57.55 19.68
C ASP A 372 -3.28 58.75 20.62
N LEU A 373 -3.40 58.53 21.93
CA LEU A 373 -3.34 59.60 22.94
C LEU A 373 -2.04 60.41 22.82
N ARG A 374 -0.89 59.73 22.75
CA ARG A 374 0.43 60.36 22.61
C ARG A 374 0.68 61.00 21.24
N ARG A 375 -0.16 60.69 20.24
CA ARG A 375 -0.18 61.37 18.92
C ARG A 375 -1.04 62.63 18.97
N SER A 376 -2.20 62.58 19.65
CA SER A 376 -3.05 63.76 19.90
C SER A 376 -2.29 64.85 20.65
N GLU A 377 -1.58 64.46 21.71
CA GLU A 377 -0.75 65.35 22.56
C GLU A 377 0.37 66.04 21.77
N ARG A 378 0.89 65.39 20.71
CA ARG A 378 1.90 65.96 19.79
C ARG A 378 1.33 66.77 18.63
N SER A 379 0.02 66.79 18.42
CA SER A 379 -0.59 67.46 17.27
C SER A 379 -0.80 68.96 17.46
N HIS A 380 -0.44 69.52 18.63
CA HIS A 380 -0.83 70.87 19.03
C HIS A 380 0.32 71.91 19.05
N VAL A 381 1.52 71.56 18.55
CA VAL A 381 2.70 72.42 18.58
C VAL A 381 3.42 72.44 17.21
N THR A 382 3.58 73.65 16.65
CA THR A 382 4.34 74.02 15.44
C THR A 382 3.97 73.38 14.10
N GLY A 383 3.77 74.23 13.10
CA GLY A 383 3.97 73.95 11.68
C GLY A 383 4.39 75.22 10.95
N HIS A 384 5.06 75.11 9.79
CA HIS A 384 5.25 76.19 8.80
C HIS A 384 5.78 75.61 7.46
N VAL A 385 5.21 76.09 6.34
CA VAL A 385 5.81 76.52 5.02
C VAL A 385 7.28 76.11 4.74
N ALA A 386 7.75 75.65 3.57
CA ALA A 386 7.39 75.79 2.12
C ALA A 386 7.75 74.48 1.31
N LEU A 387 7.44 74.23 0.01
CA LEU A 387 7.93 74.77 -1.29
C LEU A 387 9.48 74.80 -1.46
N ASP A 388 10.14 74.46 -2.59
CA ASP A 388 9.86 73.68 -3.82
C ASP A 388 11.26 73.39 -4.50
N ALA A 389 11.56 72.85 -5.70
CA ALA A 389 10.85 72.40 -6.93
C ALA A 389 11.73 71.39 -7.79
N THR A 390 11.26 71.10 -9.02
CA THR A 390 11.87 70.43 -10.22
C THR A 390 13.39 70.17 -10.37
N GLU A 391 13.77 69.01 -10.95
CA GLU A 391 14.48 68.91 -12.25
C GLU A 391 14.42 67.49 -12.93
N LEU A 392 15.08 67.25 -14.08
CA LEU A 392 14.76 66.19 -15.08
C LEU A 392 16.00 65.60 -15.85
N LYS A 393 15.89 64.34 -16.35
CA LYS A 393 16.79 63.65 -17.35
C LYS A 393 18.16 63.16 -16.78
N VAL A 394 18.97 62.24 -17.34
CA VAL A 394 19.19 61.63 -18.70
C VAL A 394 19.37 60.07 -18.60
N CYS A 395 19.51 59.33 -19.72
CA CYS A 395 19.54 57.85 -19.84
C CYS A 395 20.90 57.20 -20.28
N THR A 396 20.89 55.85 -20.45
CA THR A 396 21.81 54.96 -21.25
C THR A 396 23.18 54.57 -20.62
N GLN A 397 23.87 53.44 -20.93
CA GLN A 397 23.64 52.36 -21.92
C GLN A 397 23.87 50.89 -21.42
N GLU A 398 24.84 50.11 -21.94
CA GLU A 398 24.84 48.61 -21.99
C GLU A 398 26.18 47.88 -21.62
N TYR A 399 26.14 46.54 -21.71
CA TYR A 399 27.17 45.44 -21.67
C TYR A 399 28.50 45.65 -22.48
N PRO A 400 29.57 44.78 -22.47
CA PRO A 400 29.61 43.32 -22.17
C PRO A 400 30.87 42.63 -21.50
N ASN A 401 30.66 41.38 -21.03
CA ASN A 401 31.47 40.11 -21.07
C ASN A 401 33.03 40.04 -21.22
N SER A 402 33.74 39.24 -20.40
CA SER A 402 34.62 38.09 -20.80
C SER A 402 35.54 37.43 -19.72
N ASP A 403 35.69 36.09 -19.83
CA ASP A 403 36.72 35.08 -19.41
C ASP A 403 37.90 35.31 -18.42
N TYR A 404 38.13 34.30 -17.55
CA TYR A 404 39.44 33.64 -17.34
C TYR A 404 39.31 32.17 -16.84
N LYS A 405 40.40 31.36 -16.87
CA LYS A 405 40.37 29.88 -16.64
C LYS A 405 41.30 29.35 -15.53
N ASN A 406 40.94 28.15 -15.04
CA ASN A 406 41.65 27.12 -14.22
C ASN A 406 43.17 27.23 -13.97
N ASN A 407 43.63 26.66 -12.84
CA ASN A 407 44.71 25.64 -12.90
C ASN A 407 44.86 24.69 -11.69
N LEU A 408 45.02 23.40 -12.03
CA LEU A 408 45.86 22.32 -11.44
C LEU A 408 45.74 21.80 -9.98
N LEU A 409 45.93 20.47 -9.89
CA LEU A 409 46.13 19.65 -8.68
C LEU A 409 47.58 19.75 -8.16
N LYS A 410 47.79 19.44 -6.86
CA LYS A 410 49.02 18.81 -6.38
C LYS A 410 48.80 17.98 -5.09
N GLU A 411 49.50 16.85 -4.99
CA GLU A 411 49.61 15.97 -3.81
C GLU A 411 50.37 16.70 -2.67
N ARG A 412 50.40 16.28 -1.39
CA ARG A 412 50.71 14.92 -0.88
C ARG A 412 50.59 14.88 0.66
N ASP A 413 50.53 13.68 1.24
CA ASP A 413 50.50 13.45 2.70
C ASP A 413 51.79 13.85 3.44
N MET A 414 51.64 14.20 4.72
CA MET A 414 52.64 13.88 5.76
C MET A 414 51.96 13.47 7.07
N SER A 415 52.15 12.21 7.44
CA SER A 415 51.74 11.64 8.73
C SER A 415 52.92 11.53 9.70
N LYS A 416 52.63 11.36 10.99
CA LYS A 416 53.56 11.22 12.14
C LYS A 416 54.25 12.55 12.54
N GLY A 417 54.41 12.92 13.81
CA GLY A 417 53.96 12.29 15.07
C GLY A 417 55.12 12.04 16.05
N CYS A 418 54.94 12.39 17.33
CA CYS A 418 55.83 11.95 18.42
C CYS A 418 55.17 12.09 19.80
N ASN A 419 55.50 11.19 20.72
CA ASN A 419 55.06 11.22 22.12
C ASN A 419 55.94 12.16 22.97
N LYS A 420 55.42 12.56 24.13
CA LYS A 420 56.23 12.59 25.35
C LYS A 420 55.37 12.36 26.60
N GLU A 421 55.55 11.22 27.24
CA GLU A 421 55.17 11.03 28.63
C GLU A 421 56.17 11.78 29.54
N MET A 422 55.70 12.24 30.70
CA MET A 422 56.58 12.46 31.87
C MET A 422 55.90 11.91 33.13
N ASN A 423 56.71 11.26 33.97
CA ASN A 423 56.26 10.50 35.12
C ASN A 423 55.74 11.39 36.28
N GLY A 424 54.57 11.02 36.82
CA GLY A 424 54.54 10.15 38.01
C GLY A 424 54.42 10.79 39.41
N LYS A 425 53.77 9.98 40.28
CA LYS A 425 53.52 10.15 41.74
C LYS A 425 52.47 11.24 42.08
N LEU A 426 51.34 10.95 42.73
CA LEU A 426 51.01 10.12 43.92
C LEU A 426 51.27 10.88 45.24
N TRP A 427 50.56 10.46 46.30
CA TRP A 427 50.15 11.23 47.50
C TRP A 427 48.98 12.19 47.18
N ILE A 428 47.83 12.14 47.86
CA ILE A 428 47.36 11.25 48.95
C ILE A 428 46.14 10.46 48.46
#